data_AF-A0A2R6ADG1-F1
#
_entry.id   AF-A0A2R6ADG1-F1
#
_cell.length_a   1.000
_cell.length_b   1.000
_cell.length_c   1.000
_cell.angle_alpha   90.00
_cell.angle_beta   90.00
_cell.angle_gamma   90.00
#
_symmetry.space_group_name_H-M   'P 1'
#
loop_
_entity.id
_entity.type
_entity.pdbx_description
1 polymer ?
#
loop_
_entity_poly.entity_id
_entity_poly.type
_entity_poly.pdbx_seq_one_letter_code
_entity_poly.pdbx_strand_id
1 'polypeptide(L)'
;MEKRKIPGKKQWRLLPKYKVDMHSKEYRRRLRDSLLVDWPYAAHWVDSAIKTAYSILKSWRKNYVKGDRRRRRPTARRLFVRAKQTLIKLEGEKL
;
A
#
# COMPACT_ATOMS: atom_id res chain seq x y z
N MET A 1 -9.09 19.60 -9.65
CA MET A 1 -7.90 19.06 -8.94
C MET A 1 -7.03 20.23 -8.53
N GLU A 2 -6.56 20.27 -7.30
CA GLU A 2 -5.74 21.38 -6.78
C GLU A 2 -4.29 21.27 -7.28
N LYS A 3 -3.70 22.40 -7.69
CA LYS A 3 -2.30 22.51 -8.13
C LYS A 3 -1.50 23.24 -7.05
N ARG A 4 -0.35 22.71 -6.67
CA ARG A 4 0.58 23.33 -5.72
C ARG A 4 1.98 23.46 -6.33
N LYS A 5 2.58 24.65 -6.22
CA LYS A 5 4.00 24.86 -6.55
C LYS A 5 4.87 24.26 -5.44
N ILE A 6 5.91 23.51 -5.82
CA ILE A 6 6.86 22.99 -4.83
C ILE A 6 7.77 24.14 -4.38
N PRO A 7 7.90 24.41 -3.06
CA PRO A 7 8.84 25.41 -2.57
C PRO A 7 10.26 25.14 -3.09
N GLY A 8 10.93 26.16 -3.62
CA GLY A 8 12.30 26.05 -4.14
C GLY A 8 12.43 25.31 -5.48
N LYS A 9 11.35 24.91 -6.15
CA LYS A 9 11.40 24.30 -7.50
C LYS A 9 10.47 25.03 -8.47
N LYS A 10 10.83 25.04 -9.77
CA LYS A 10 9.96 25.55 -10.86
C LYS A 10 8.76 24.64 -11.17
N GLN A 11 8.67 23.49 -10.51
CA GLN A 11 7.71 22.43 -10.81
C GLN A 11 6.37 22.60 -10.08
N TRP A 12 5.29 22.25 -10.77
CA TRP A 12 3.92 22.22 -10.24
C TRP A 12 3.43 20.80 -10.04
N ARG A 13 2.66 20.56 -8.98
CA ARG A 13 2.09 19.24 -8.67
C ARG A 13 0.58 19.30 -8.58
N LEU A 14 -0.06 18.39 -9.29
CA LEU A 14 -1.49 18.09 -9.13
C LEU A 14 -1.66 17.14 -7.96
N LEU A 15 -2.34 17.55 -6.90
CA LEU A 15 -2.55 16.68 -5.74
C LEU A 15 -3.54 15.56 -6.08
N PRO A 16 -3.10 14.28 -6.08
CA PRO A 16 -4.02 13.17 -6.30
C PRO A 16 -4.99 13.11 -5.11
N LYS A 17 -6.28 13.24 -5.40
CA LYS A 17 -7.35 12.92 -4.46
C LYS A 17 -7.67 11.43 -4.62
N TYR A 18 -7.74 10.70 -3.50
CA TYR A 18 -8.21 9.33 -3.53
C TYR A 18 -9.72 9.33 -3.83
N LYS A 19 -10.19 8.36 -4.62
CA LYS A 19 -11.63 8.18 -4.90
C LYS A 19 -12.39 7.67 -3.67
N VAL A 20 -11.67 6.99 -2.80
CA VAL A 20 -12.17 6.38 -1.57
C VAL A 20 -11.44 6.99 -0.38
N ASP A 21 -12.12 7.07 0.75
CA ASP A 21 -11.44 7.37 2.00
C ASP A 21 -10.62 6.15 2.44
N MET A 22 -9.32 6.19 2.13
CA MET A 22 -8.37 5.16 2.54
C MET A 22 -8.27 5.02 4.07
N HIS A 23 -8.62 6.06 4.84
CA HIS A 23 -8.57 6.06 6.30
C HIS A 23 -9.86 5.56 6.95
N SER A 24 -10.94 5.41 6.18
CA SER A 24 -12.20 4.86 6.67
C SER A 24 -12.02 3.42 7.16
N LYS A 25 -12.45 3.17 8.41
CA LYS A 25 -12.51 1.84 9.00
C LYS A 25 -13.42 0.92 8.19
N GLU A 26 -14.54 1.45 7.72
CA GLU A 26 -15.54 0.71 6.95
C GLU A 26 -15.00 0.28 5.58
N TYR A 27 -14.28 1.17 4.88
CA TYR A 27 -13.64 0.82 3.62
C TYR A 27 -12.59 -0.28 3.81
N ARG A 28 -11.76 -0.17 4.86
CA ARG A 28 -10.74 -1.19 5.17
C ARG A 28 -11.36 -2.54 5.51
N ARG A 29 -12.47 -2.54 6.26
CA ARG A 29 -13.20 -3.77 6.59
C ARG A 29 -13.76 -4.41 5.33
N ARG A 30 -14.49 -3.67 4.49
CA ARG A 30 -15.03 -4.17 3.22
C ARG A 30 -13.95 -4.70 2.28
N LEU A 31 -12.82 -3.99 2.17
CA LEU A 31 -11.68 -4.44 1.38
C LEU A 31 -11.12 -5.76 1.92
N ARG A 32 -10.90 -5.85 3.23
CA ARG A 32 -10.41 -7.07 3.87
C ARG A 32 -11.35 -8.24 3.64
N ASP A 33 -12.64 -8.05 3.90
CA ASP A 33 -13.65 -9.10 3.76
C ASP A 33 -13.70 -9.60 2.31
N SER A 34 -13.63 -8.69 1.33
CA SER A 34 -13.59 -9.08 -0.09
C SER A 34 -12.34 -9.86 -0.50
N LEU A 35 -11.21 -9.65 0.17
CA LEU A 35 -9.94 -10.34 -0.10
C LEU A 35 -9.83 -11.69 0.63
N LEU A 36 -10.72 -11.95 1.60
CA LEU A 36 -10.74 -13.20 2.34
C LEU A 36 -11.68 -14.24 1.73
N VAL A 37 -12.56 -13.84 0.81
CA VAL A 37 -13.39 -14.77 0.04
C VAL A 37 -12.48 -15.74 -0.71
N ASP A 38 -12.70 -17.04 -0.50
CA ASP A 38 -11.92 -18.14 -1.09
C ASP A 38 -10.41 -18.11 -0.78
N TRP A 39 -9.99 -17.44 0.31
CA TRP A 39 -8.59 -17.40 0.71
C TRP A 39 -8.22 -18.63 1.57
N PRO A 40 -7.35 -19.55 1.08
CA PRO A 40 -7.08 -20.82 1.76
C PRO A 40 -6.03 -20.70 2.87
N TYR A 41 -5.35 -19.55 3.00
CA TYR A 41 -4.29 -19.34 3.98
C TYR A 41 -4.74 -18.49 5.17
N ALA A 42 -3.85 -18.34 6.16
CA ALA A 42 -4.15 -17.50 7.33
C ALA A 42 -4.47 -16.04 6.94
N ALA A 43 -5.51 -15.47 7.56
CA ALA A 43 -5.99 -14.11 7.28
C ALA A 43 -4.93 -13.02 7.49
N HIS A 44 -3.95 -13.25 8.36
CA HIS A 44 -2.89 -12.28 8.66
C HIS A 44 -2.01 -11.97 7.43
N TRP A 45 -1.98 -12.86 6.42
CA TRP A 45 -1.31 -12.60 5.15
C TRP A 45 -1.99 -11.49 4.36
N VAL A 46 -3.32 -11.51 4.29
CA VAL A 46 -4.14 -10.45 3.68
C VAL A 46 -3.94 -9.13 4.43
N ASP A 47 -3.97 -9.16 5.76
CA ASP A 47 -3.73 -7.97 6.60
C ASP A 47 -2.34 -7.36 6.34
N SER A 48 -1.32 -8.21 6.20
CA SER A 48 0.06 -7.78 5.89
C SER A 48 0.18 -7.20 4.48
N ALA A 49 -0.52 -7.77 3.50
CA ALA A 49 -0.58 -7.25 2.14
C ALA A 49 -1.25 -5.87 2.08
N ILE A 50 -2.41 -5.71 2.73
CA ILE A 50 -3.11 -4.42 2.85
C ILE A 50 -2.18 -3.38 3.49
N LYS A 51 -1.56 -3.70 4.63
CA LYS A 51 -0.61 -2.81 5.32
C LYS A 51 0.53 -2.37 4.40
N THR A 52 1.06 -3.29 3.61
CA THR A 52 2.15 -3.01 2.66
C THR A 52 1.70 -2.09 1.53
N ALA A 53 0.53 -2.35 0.93
CA ALA A 53 -0.04 -1.52 -0.12
C ALA A 53 -0.26 -0.06 0.34
N TYR A 54 -0.77 0.11 1.56
CA TYR A 54 -0.96 1.43 2.18
C TYR A 54 0.37 2.16 2.41
N SER A 55 1.40 1.46 2.85
CA SER A 55 2.75 2.03 3.03
C SER A 55 3.35 2.50 1.70
N ILE A 56 3.18 1.71 0.64
CA ILE A 56 3.60 2.07 -0.72
C ILE A 56 2.89 3.34 -1.19
N LEU A 57 1.56 3.43 -1.03
CA LEU A 57 0.80 4.61 -1.43
C LEU A 57 1.18 5.86 -0.62
N LYS A 58 1.38 5.71 0.69
CA LYS A 58 1.84 6.80 1.57
C LYS A 58 3.22 7.33 1.15
N SER A 59 4.18 6.45 0.94
CA SER A 59 5.54 6.83 0.53
C SER A 59 5.55 7.44 -0.87
N TRP A 60 4.78 6.89 -1.82
CA TRP A 60 4.62 7.45 -3.15
C TRP A 60 4.05 8.86 -3.12
N ARG A 61 2.95 9.10 -2.38
CA ARG A 61 2.34 10.42 -2.25
C ARG A 61 3.31 11.44 -1.65
N LYS A 62 4.02 11.06 -0.58
CA LYS A 62 5.05 11.91 0.06
C LYS A 62 6.12 12.34 -0.94
N ASN A 63 6.69 11.38 -1.67
CA ASN A 63 7.77 11.65 -2.62
C ASN A 63 7.28 12.39 -3.88
N TYR A 64 6.04 12.16 -4.31
CA TYR A 64 5.43 12.91 -5.40
C TYR A 64 5.22 14.40 -5.04
N VAL A 65 4.75 14.67 -3.82
CA VAL A 65 4.56 16.06 -3.31
C VAL A 65 5.91 16.79 -3.17
N LYS A 66 6.97 16.10 -2.75
CA LYS A 66 8.34 16.64 -2.70
C LYS A 66 8.99 16.86 -4.07
N GLY A 67 8.44 16.21 -5.09
CA GLY A 67 8.92 16.28 -6.47
C GLY A 67 9.94 15.21 -6.85
N ASP A 68 10.19 14.22 -6.01
CA ASP A 68 11.16 13.14 -6.24
C ASP A 68 10.58 12.00 -7.08
N ARG A 69 9.24 11.94 -7.19
CA ARG A 69 8.53 10.96 -8.01
C ARG A 69 7.64 11.63 -9.06
N ARG A 70 7.47 10.95 -10.19
CA ARG A 70 6.49 11.32 -11.24
C ARG A 70 5.08 10.93 -10.81
N ARG A 71 4.06 11.43 -11.53
CA ARG A 71 2.63 11.15 -11.27
C ARG A 71 2.23 9.68 -11.52
N ARG A 72 3.09 8.88 -12.15
CA ARG A 72 2.83 7.45 -12.41
C ARG A 72 2.55 6.73 -11.08
N ARG A 73 1.43 6.00 -11.04
CA ARG A 73 1.02 5.19 -9.88
C ARG A 73 2.12 4.18 -9.51
N PRO A 74 2.34 3.92 -8.21
CA PRO A 74 3.29 2.90 -7.81
C PRO A 74 2.76 1.52 -8.22
N THR A 75 3.66 0.67 -8.72
CA THR A 75 3.35 -0.69 -9.17
C THR A 75 4.34 -1.64 -8.52
N ALA A 76 3.83 -2.70 -7.89
CA ALA A 76 4.68 -3.78 -7.41
C ALA A 76 5.26 -4.52 -8.63
N ARG A 77 6.58 -4.58 -8.73
CA ARG A 77 7.28 -5.20 -9.89
C ARG A 77 7.57 -6.67 -9.71
N ARG A 78 7.61 -7.14 -8.47
CA ARG A 78 7.90 -8.53 -8.11
C ARG A 78 6.87 -8.95 -7.07
N LEU A 79 6.48 -10.21 -7.11
CA LEU A 79 5.69 -10.82 -6.05
C LEU A 79 6.62 -11.03 -4.85
N PHE A 80 6.18 -10.58 -3.69
CA PHE A 80 6.88 -10.78 -2.43
C PHE A 80 5.86 -10.88 -1.31
N VAL A 81 6.23 -11.59 -0.26
CA VAL A 81 5.47 -11.64 0.99
C VAL A 81 6.35 -11.17 2.13
N ARG A 82 5.81 -10.33 3.01
CA ARG A 82 6.47 -9.99 4.26
C ARG A 82 5.90 -10.89 5.34
N ALA A 83 6.72 -11.83 5.78
CA ALA A 83 6.38 -12.75 6.85
C ALA A 83 7.01 -12.29 8.17
N LYS A 84 6.20 -12.18 9.23
CA LYS A 84 6.75 -11.92 10.57
C LYS A 84 7.26 -13.25 11.11
N GLN A 85 8.50 -13.29 11.58
CA GLN A 85 9.12 -14.53 12.09
C GLN A 85 8.26 -15.25 13.14
N THR A 86 7.57 -14.50 14.00
CA THR A 86 6.67 -15.06 15.03
C THR A 86 5.39 -15.71 14.47
N LEU A 87 5.08 -15.52 13.19
CA LEU A 87 3.90 -16.07 12.51
C LEU A 87 4.28 -17.20 11.54
N ILE A 88 5.57 -17.47 11.38
CA ILE A 88 6.09 -18.56 10.56
C ILE A 88 6.46 -19.68 11.52
N LYS A 89 5.93 -20.87 11.28
CA LYS A 89 6.39 -22.10 11.92
C LYS A 89 6.90 -23.01 10.82
N LEU A 90 8.08 -23.60 11.03
CA LEU A 90 8.53 -24.71 10.21
C LEU A 90 7.78 -25.95 10.66
N GLU A 91 7.04 -26.60 9.76
CA GLU A 91 6.52 -27.95 9.99
C GLU A 91 7.43 -28.96 9.29
N GLY A 92 8.09 -29.81 10.08
CA GLY A 92 9.02 -30.84 9.60
C GLY A 92 10.51 -30.51 9.83
N GLU A 93 11.37 -31.48 9.53
CA GLU A 93 12.83 -31.44 9.82
C GLU A 93 13.72 -31.11 8.61
N LYS A 94 13.17 -30.72 7.45
CA LYS A 94 13.99 -30.58 6.24
C LYS A 94 14.21 -29.12 5.84
N LEU A 95 15.45 -28.67 6.03
CA LEU A 95 16.10 -27.58 5.30
C LEU A 95 16.71 -28.12 3.99
#